data_AF-A0A444IW40-F1
#
_entry.id   AF-A0A444IW40-F1
#
_cell.length_a   1.000
_cell.length_b   1.000
_cell.length_c   1.000
_cell.angle_alpha   90.00
_cell.angle_beta   90.00
_cell.angle_gamma   90.00
#
_symmetry.space_group_name_H-M   'P 1'
#
loop_
_entity.id
_entity.type
_entity.pdbx_description
1 polymer ?
#
loop_
_entity_poly.entity_id
_entity_poly.type
_entity_poly.pdbx_seq_one_letter_code
_entity_poly.pdbx_strand_id
1 'polypeptide(L)'
;MTMILPGTIIEYLDSGRFICGLVLQDSNNRLRLLNQNGREMNLPASRVVTASKTKHQIDSSREDRIALLKEMAALRAALTDAIPLEEIWELASEEGEEAFPADFLAELSFGENLTDDQSAAFLRAVFTDRFFFKYKNDMVNVHTLEQVEQLRHQRQKEKEKEEILTTGAAYLQAIMRGEQVTAEQWPDREQILNWIADFVLFGSEAEQADVVSQLLKKAELHQPNRAYQLLVQAGFWGKDENLPLLRAEQPVEFSPELLAHAESIKEPTAKELLADPKRKDFRDLNILTIDGASTRDYDDALHVEELGNGDILVGIHISDVSYFLTPKDPLFLEGMERATSLYFPEGQIPMMPRELSQGVFSLIKDRVRPAISFLVKVSPDGEIRNSRIVPSVIQVKRQLSYTETDKMMDTDPDLSLLNRVRQQLRLKRVERGALLLSFPDVNVYVNNQGKVSINLSPSDSPSRNLVSECMILANGVAADYLAAQEAPGLFRSQPPPRKRLISGVQNSLQDIACQRRFLARGELTVHPNRIPVWA
;
A
#
# COMPACT_ATOMS: atom_id res chain seq x y z
N MET A 1 27.66 53.17 -1.94
CA MET A 1 26.38 53.89 -2.15
C MET A 1 26.64 55.31 -2.60
N THR A 2 26.40 55.58 -3.88
CA THR A 2 26.32 56.92 -4.48
C THR A 2 25.28 57.75 -3.73
N MET A 3 25.57 59.01 -3.37
CA MET A 3 24.56 59.87 -2.74
C MET A 3 23.40 60.11 -3.71
N ILE A 4 22.21 59.62 -3.38
CA ILE A 4 21.01 59.80 -4.20
C ILE A 4 20.42 61.17 -3.88
N LEU A 5 20.62 62.12 -4.79
CA LEU A 5 20.17 63.50 -4.63
C LEU A 5 18.82 63.75 -5.31
N PRO A 6 18.08 64.80 -4.93
CA PRO A 6 16.91 65.25 -5.70
C PRO A 6 17.25 65.46 -7.18
N GLY A 7 16.36 65.00 -8.07
CA GLY A 7 16.55 65.02 -9.52
C GLY A 7 17.17 63.75 -10.09
N THR A 8 17.53 62.77 -9.24
CA THR A 8 17.99 61.45 -9.67
C THR A 8 16.81 60.58 -10.09
N ILE A 9 16.91 59.93 -11.24
CA ILE A 9 15.99 58.82 -11.62
C ILE A 9 16.56 57.52 -11.08
N ILE A 10 15.72 56.80 -10.34
CA ILE A 10 16.05 55.51 -9.72
C ILE A 10 15.14 54.41 -10.26
N GLU A 11 15.59 53.16 -10.11
CA GLU A 11 14.73 51.99 -10.27
C GLU A 11 14.63 51.18 -8.99
N TYR A 12 13.46 50.57 -8.81
CA TYR A 12 13.22 49.61 -7.76
C TYR A 12 12.29 48.50 -8.25
N LEU A 13 12.34 47.36 -7.56
CA LEU A 13 11.44 46.23 -7.82
C LEU A 13 10.16 46.38 -7.00
N ASP A 14 9.02 46.32 -7.69
CA ASP A 14 7.69 46.24 -7.10
C ASP A 14 6.94 45.05 -7.70
N SER A 15 6.59 44.06 -6.85
CA SER A 15 5.91 42.83 -7.27
C SER A 15 6.58 42.11 -8.47
N GLY A 16 7.91 42.10 -8.50
CA GLY A 16 8.71 41.47 -9.57
C GLY A 16 8.86 42.28 -10.84
N ARG A 17 8.35 43.53 -10.89
CA ARG A 17 8.50 44.44 -12.03
C ARG A 17 9.41 45.61 -11.69
N PHE A 18 10.23 46.02 -12.66
CA PHE A 18 11.05 47.22 -12.56
C PHE A 18 10.20 48.48 -12.74
N ILE A 19 10.33 49.40 -11.79
CA ILE A 19 9.63 50.68 -11.80
C ILE A 19 10.64 51.81 -11.71
N CYS A 20 10.58 52.73 -12.68
CA CYS A 20 11.33 53.97 -12.69
C CYS A 20 10.65 55.02 -11.80
N GLY A 21 11.44 55.77 -11.03
CA GLY A 21 10.95 56.88 -10.22
C GLY A 21 11.94 58.04 -10.16
N LEU A 22 11.41 59.27 -10.18
CA LEU A 22 12.18 60.49 -10.02
C LEU A 22 12.20 60.91 -8.55
N VAL A 23 13.40 61.07 -7.97
CA VAL A 23 13.57 61.51 -6.58
C VAL A 23 13.25 63.00 -6.46
N LEU A 24 12.23 63.32 -5.67
CA LEU A 24 11.77 64.69 -5.41
C LEU A 24 12.44 65.29 -4.17
N GLN A 25 12.65 64.48 -3.12
CA GLN A 25 13.25 64.93 -1.87
C GLN A 25 13.96 63.76 -1.18
N ASP A 26 15.13 64.04 -0.60
CA ASP A 26 15.82 63.11 0.30
C ASP A 26 15.50 63.48 1.76
N SER A 27 15.15 62.48 2.56
CA SER A 27 14.77 62.64 3.97
C SER A 27 15.40 61.51 4.77
N ASN A 28 16.73 61.62 4.97
CA ASN A 28 17.58 60.74 5.78
C ASN A 28 17.10 59.28 5.82
N ASN A 29 17.53 58.49 4.82
CA ASN A 29 17.27 57.06 4.64
C ASN A 29 15.93 56.69 3.96
N ARG A 30 15.07 57.67 3.66
CA ARG A 30 13.87 57.51 2.81
C ARG A 30 13.83 58.55 1.70
N LEU A 31 13.56 58.09 0.48
CA LEU A 31 13.45 58.90 -0.72
C LEU A 31 11.98 59.15 -1.04
N ARG A 32 11.57 60.42 -1.09
CA ARG A 32 10.27 60.80 -1.65
C ARG A 32 10.41 60.88 -3.15
N LEU A 33 9.66 60.06 -3.89
CA LEU A 33 9.76 59.95 -5.34
C LEU A 33 8.41 60.02 -6.03
N LEU A 34 8.41 60.42 -7.32
CA LEU A 34 7.31 60.28 -8.26
C LEU A 34 7.60 59.07 -9.16
N ASN A 35 6.75 58.05 -9.18
CA ASN A 35 6.95 56.89 -10.04
C ASN A 35 6.32 57.05 -11.44
N GLN A 36 6.69 56.18 -12.37
CA GLN A 36 6.18 56.15 -13.75
C GLN A 36 4.64 55.95 -13.86
N ASN A 37 3.97 55.55 -12.77
CA ASN A 37 2.52 55.40 -12.70
C ASN A 37 1.83 56.67 -12.14
N GLY A 38 2.58 57.75 -11.92
CA GLY A 38 2.07 59.03 -11.44
C GLY A 38 1.75 59.08 -9.95
N ARG A 39 2.23 58.12 -9.15
CA ARG A 39 2.07 58.12 -7.68
C ARG A 39 3.32 58.67 -7.00
N GLU A 40 3.11 59.51 -5.98
CA GLU A 40 4.17 59.91 -5.06
C GLU A 40 4.26 58.93 -3.90
N MET A 41 5.47 58.53 -3.53
CA MET A 41 5.68 57.57 -2.44
C MET A 41 7.04 57.73 -1.76
N ASN A 42 7.17 57.17 -0.56
CA ASN A 42 8.41 57.15 0.21
C ASN A 42 9.05 55.75 0.15
N LEU A 43 10.17 55.62 -0.56
CA LEU A 43 10.92 54.38 -0.72
C LEU A 43 12.17 54.37 0.18
N PRO A 44 12.43 53.31 0.96
CA PRO A 44 13.72 53.14 1.64
C PRO A 44 14.87 53.10 0.62
N ALA A 45 15.99 53.78 0.89
CA ALA A 45 17.14 53.82 -0.02
C ALA A 45 17.70 52.41 -0.32
N SER A 46 17.55 51.46 0.61
CA SER A 46 17.95 50.05 0.43
C SER A 46 17.15 49.26 -0.61
N ARG A 47 16.01 49.78 -1.10
CA ARG A 47 15.20 49.15 -2.15
C ARG A 47 15.55 49.62 -3.55
N VAL A 48 16.47 50.57 -3.68
CA VAL A 48 16.93 51.10 -4.97
C VAL A 48 17.85 50.07 -5.62
N VAL A 49 17.57 49.72 -6.86
CA VAL A 49 18.39 48.81 -7.68
C VAL A 49 19.40 49.61 -8.49
N THR A 50 18.96 50.68 -9.15
CA THR A 50 19.84 51.58 -9.92
C THR A 50 19.50 53.03 -9.65
N ALA A 51 20.49 53.91 -9.79
CA ALA A 51 20.34 55.35 -9.69
C ALA A 51 21.16 56.02 -10.79
N SER A 52 20.52 56.90 -11.55
CA SER A 52 21.18 57.67 -12.62
C SER A 52 22.24 58.62 -12.07
N LYS A 53 23.34 58.76 -12.80
CA LYS A 53 24.39 59.77 -12.53
C LYS A 53 23.95 61.14 -13.05
N THR A 54 23.10 61.16 -14.08
CA THR A 54 22.56 62.37 -14.70
C THR A 54 21.42 62.94 -13.86
N LYS A 55 21.49 64.24 -13.56
CA LYS A 55 20.38 64.95 -12.88
C LYS A 55 19.35 65.41 -13.89
N HIS A 56 18.10 65.05 -13.64
CA HIS A 56 16.96 65.48 -14.42
C HIS A 56 16.27 66.68 -13.75
N GLN A 57 15.74 67.60 -14.57
CA GLN A 57 15.09 68.80 -14.07
C GLN A 57 13.82 68.46 -13.29
N ILE A 58 13.67 69.07 -12.11
CA ILE A 58 12.53 68.89 -11.20
C ILE A 58 11.50 70.03 -11.39
N ASP A 59 11.66 70.92 -12.36
CA ASP A 59 10.76 72.08 -12.57
C ASP A 59 9.79 71.90 -13.76
N SER A 60 9.88 70.80 -14.50
CA SER A 60 8.96 70.45 -15.60
C SER A 60 7.56 70.03 -15.11
N SER A 61 6.54 69.98 -15.97
CA SER A 61 5.20 69.60 -15.52
C SER A 61 5.15 68.16 -14.98
N ARG A 62 4.16 67.84 -14.12
CA ARG A 62 3.99 66.48 -13.59
C ARG A 62 3.82 65.45 -14.71
N GLU A 63 3.12 65.82 -15.79
CA GLU A 63 2.87 64.96 -16.95
C GLU A 63 4.15 64.69 -17.72
N ASP A 64 5.00 65.70 -17.94
CA ASP A 64 6.29 65.54 -18.63
C ASP A 64 7.23 64.60 -17.88
N ARG A 65 7.25 64.69 -16.54
CA ARG A 65 8.07 63.79 -15.70
C ARG A 65 7.59 62.34 -15.78
N ILE A 66 6.27 62.12 -15.83
CA ILE A 66 5.71 60.77 -15.98
C ILE A 66 6.01 60.21 -17.38
N ALA A 67 5.90 61.04 -18.42
CA ALA A 67 6.23 60.66 -19.79
C ALA A 67 7.71 60.23 -19.90
N LEU A 68 8.63 61.04 -19.36
CA LEU A 68 10.05 60.73 -19.29
C LEU A 68 10.33 59.38 -18.59
N LEU A 69 9.73 59.14 -17.42
CA LEU A 69 9.93 57.89 -16.68
C LEU A 69 9.41 56.67 -17.45
N LYS A 70 8.31 56.80 -18.18
CA LYS A 70 7.77 55.72 -19.03
C LYS A 70 8.66 55.45 -20.23
N GLU A 71 9.15 56.50 -20.89
CA GLU A 71 10.08 56.41 -22.02
C GLU A 71 11.37 55.68 -21.60
N MET A 72 11.98 56.09 -20.49
CA MET A 72 13.17 55.44 -19.94
C MET A 72 12.90 54.00 -19.52
N ALA A 73 11.75 53.71 -18.91
CA ALA A 73 11.38 52.35 -18.55
C ALA A 73 11.26 51.43 -19.77
N ALA A 74 10.68 51.93 -20.87
CA ALA A 74 10.55 51.21 -22.13
C ALA A 74 11.90 51.03 -22.83
N LEU A 75 12.73 52.08 -22.89
CA LEU A 75 14.07 52.03 -23.46
C LEU A 75 14.94 50.99 -22.75
N ARG A 76 15.00 51.04 -21.42
CA ARG A 76 15.75 50.08 -20.61
C ARG A 76 15.26 48.65 -20.81
N ALA A 77 13.95 48.44 -20.99
CA ALA A 77 13.38 47.12 -21.24
C ALA A 77 13.82 46.59 -22.62
N ALA A 78 13.73 47.43 -23.66
CA ALA A 78 14.19 47.07 -25.01
C ALA A 78 15.70 46.78 -25.06
N LEU A 79 16.51 47.53 -24.30
CA LEU A 79 17.94 47.28 -24.17
C LEU A 79 18.25 45.97 -23.42
N THR A 80 17.42 45.59 -22.45
CA THR A 80 17.62 44.38 -21.63
C THR A 80 17.62 43.11 -22.50
N ASP A 81 16.70 43.01 -23.45
CA ASP A 81 16.55 41.84 -24.31
C ASP A 81 17.73 41.63 -25.29
N ALA A 82 18.55 42.66 -25.50
CA ALA A 82 19.67 42.65 -26.44
C ALA A 82 21.02 42.30 -25.80
N ILE A 83 21.07 42.02 -24.48
CA ILE A 83 22.32 41.83 -23.73
C ILE A 83 22.73 40.34 -23.77
N PRO A 84 23.89 40.00 -24.38
CA PRO A 84 24.37 38.62 -24.46
C PRO A 84 25.04 38.20 -23.14
N LEU A 85 24.25 37.85 -22.12
CA LEU A 85 24.78 37.48 -20.79
C LEU A 85 25.78 36.32 -20.82
N GLU A 86 25.64 35.37 -21.74
CA GLU A 86 26.57 34.23 -21.88
C GLU A 86 27.96 34.69 -22.35
N GLU A 87 28.02 35.54 -23.39
CA GLU A 87 29.28 36.07 -23.92
C GLU A 87 30.00 36.94 -22.87
N ILE A 88 29.24 37.78 -22.15
CA ILE A 88 29.78 38.61 -21.06
C ILE A 88 30.31 37.73 -19.93
N TRP A 89 29.64 36.62 -19.65
CA TRP A 89 30.05 35.67 -18.62
C TRP A 89 31.34 34.94 -19.00
N GLU A 90 31.50 34.52 -20.26
CA GLU A 90 32.73 33.89 -20.76
C GLU A 90 33.92 34.84 -20.57
N LEU A 91 33.79 36.10 -21.00
CA LEU A 91 34.82 37.12 -20.85
C LEU A 91 35.17 37.39 -19.38
N ALA A 92 34.15 37.60 -18.53
CA ALA A 92 34.37 37.90 -17.11
C ALA A 92 34.95 36.71 -16.33
N SER A 93 34.67 35.47 -16.75
CA SER A 93 35.18 34.27 -16.10
C SER A 93 36.68 34.03 -16.39
N GLU A 94 37.21 34.56 -17.49
CA GLU A 94 38.64 34.46 -17.85
C GLU A 94 39.53 35.39 -17.01
N GLU A 95 38.99 36.51 -16.52
CA GLU A 95 39.74 37.48 -15.71
C GLU A 95 40.07 36.99 -14.28
N GLY A 96 39.38 35.95 -13.81
CA GLY A 96 39.65 35.30 -12.52
C GLY A 96 39.15 36.05 -11.28
N GLU A 97 38.42 37.16 -11.44
CA GLU A 97 37.72 37.85 -10.34
C GLU A 97 36.29 37.31 -10.15
N GLU A 98 35.83 37.22 -8.90
CA GLU A 98 34.52 36.64 -8.56
C GLU A 98 33.35 37.66 -8.58
N ALA A 99 33.66 38.96 -8.65
CA ALA A 99 32.67 40.02 -8.51
C ALA A 99 33.11 41.31 -9.20
N PHE A 100 32.27 41.82 -10.10
CA PHE A 100 32.56 43.03 -10.87
C PHE A 100 31.53 44.13 -10.58
N PRO A 101 31.91 45.41 -10.71
CA PRO A 101 30.94 46.49 -10.79
C PRO A 101 30.00 46.27 -11.99
N ALA A 102 28.72 46.57 -11.83
CA ALA A 102 27.74 46.39 -12.90
C ALA A 102 28.07 47.19 -14.17
N ASP A 103 28.63 48.39 -14.01
CA ASP A 103 29.07 49.24 -15.13
C ASP A 103 30.20 48.56 -15.91
N PHE A 104 31.18 47.95 -15.24
CA PHE A 104 32.29 47.27 -15.92
C PHE A 104 31.81 46.15 -16.84
N LEU A 105 30.91 45.29 -16.36
CA LEU A 105 30.35 44.22 -17.20
C LEU A 105 29.40 44.76 -18.29
N ALA A 106 28.74 45.88 -18.05
CA ALA A 106 27.91 46.53 -19.07
C ALA A 106 28.77 47.14 -20.20
N GLU A 107 29.99 47.62 -19.91
CA GLU A 107 30.94 48.15 -20.91
C GLU A 107 31.34 47.07 -21.92
N LEU A 108 31.40 45.79 -21.51
CA LEU A 108 31.67 44.67 -22.42
C LEU A 108 30.60 44.51 -23.51
N SER A 109 29.36 44.96 -23.26
CA SER A 109 28.26 44.90 -24.22
C SER A 109 28.02 46.21 -24.97
N PHE A 110 28.30 47.36 -24.35
CA PHE A 110 27.90 48.68 -24.86
C PHE A 110 29.06 49.65 -25.14
N GLY A 111 30.29 49.28 -24.79
CA GLY A 111 31.51 50.10 -24.92
C GLY A 111 31.73 51.09 -23.77
N GLU A 112 32.87 51.80 -23.80
CA GLU A 112 33.39 52.65 -22.69
C GLU A 112 32.52 53.88 -22.34
N ASN A 113 31.53 54.26 -23.17
CA ASN A 113 30.68 55.42 -22.94
C ASN A 113 29.25 55.02 -22.50
N LEU A 114 29.16 54.29 -21.39
CA LEU A 114 27.88 53.84 -20.85
C LEU A 114 26.94 54.99 -20.49
N THR A 115 25.70 54.89 -20.96
CA THR A 115 24.60 55.71 -20.47
C THR A 115 23.95 55.08 -19.23
N ASP A 116 23.31 55.90 -18.39
CA ASP A 116 22.58 55.45 -17.21
C ASP A 116 21.51 54.38 -17.53
N ASP A 117 20.95 54.42 -18.75
CA ASP A 117 19.95 53.46 -19.22
C ASP A 117 20.56 52.12 -19.63
N GLN A 118 21.79 52.10 -20.16
CA GLN A 118 22.51 50.86 -20.50
C GLN A 118 22.97 50.11 -19.26
N SER A 119 23.57 50.79 -18.29
CA SER A 119 23.91 50.19 -16.98
C SER A 119 22.68 49.61 -16.29
N ALA A 120 21.56 50.33 -16.36
CA ALA A 120 20.31 49.88 -15.78
C ALA A 120 19.71 48.67 -16.52
N ALA A 121 19.79 48.64 -17.86
CA ALA A 121 19.38 47.50 -18.66
C ALA A 121 20.20 46.24 -18.36
N PHE A 122 21.51 46.36 -18.16
CA PHE A 122 22.37 45.24 -17.76
C PHE A 122 21.95 44.64 -16.42
N LEU A 123 21.72 45.48 -15.41
CA LEU A 123 21.22 44.99 -14.13
C LEU A 123 19.83 44.37 -14.24
N ARG A 124 18.94 44.91 -15.08
CA ARG A 124 17.65 44.25 -15.37
C ARG A 124 17.84 42.85 -15.93
N ALA A 125 18.79 42.66 -16.86
CA ALA A 125 19.10 41.36 -17.46
C ALA A 125 19.58 40.36 -16.39
N VAL A 126 20.55 40.75 -15.56
CA VAL A 126 21.08 39.92 -14.45
C VAL A 126 20.00 39.53 -13.44
N PHE A 127 19.09 40.45 -13.11
CA PHE A 127 18.00 40.15 -12.18
C PHE A 127 16.92 39.24 -12.78
N THR A 128 16.74 39.29 -14.10
CA THR A 128 15.74 38.53 -14.85
C THR A 128 16.23 37.12 -15.15
N ASP A 129 17.47 36.98 -15.63
CA ASP A 129 18.13 35.69 -15.81
C ASP A 129 19.38 35.59 -14.94
N ARG A 130 19.25 34.87 -13.83
CA ARG A 130 20.31 34.64 -12.84
C ARG A 130 21.21 33.46 -13.22
N PHE A 131 21.14 32.97 -14.45
CA PHE A 131 21.86 31.77 -14.86
C PHE A 131 23.38 31.93 -14.81
N PHE A 132 23.88 33.08 -15.25
CA PHE A 132 25.31 33.37 -15.32
C PHE A 132 25.82 34.28 -14.20
N PHE A 133 24.92 35.10 -13.63
CA PHE A 133 25.28 36.15 -12.69
C PHE A 133 24.34 36.23 -11.50
N LYS A 134 24.86 36.73 -10.37
CA LYS A 134 24.10 37.02 -9.16
C LYS A 134 24.47 38.39 -8.61
N TYR A 135 23.48 39.26 -8.47
CA TYR A 135 23.71 40.57 -7.85
C TYR A 135 23.71 40.48 -6.31
N LYS A 136 24.79 40.93 -5.66
CA LYS A 136 24.94 40.95 -4.20
C LYS A 136 25.91 42.05 -3.77
N ASN A 137 25.61 42.77 -2.68
CA ASN A 137 26.47 43.81 -2.10
C ASN A 137 26.93 44.88 -3.10
N ASP A 138 26.01 45.37 -3.94
CA ASP A 138 26.29 46.34 -5.01
C ASP A 138 27.28 45.86 -6.10
N MET A 139 27.53 44.55 -6.18
CA MET A 139 28.40 43.91 -7.16
C MET A 139 27.66 42.81 -7.92
N VAL A 140 28.11 42.51 -9.12
CA VAL A 140 27.63 41.38 -9.94
C VAL A 140 28.63 40.24 -9.77
N ASN A 141 28.22 39.21 -9.03
CA ASN A 141 29.00 37.99 -8.89
C ASN A 141 28.86 37.12 -10.14
N VAL A 142 29.99 36.65 -10.66
CA VAL A 142 30.07 35.76 -11.81
C VAL A 142 29.98 34.32 -11.31
N HIS A 143 29.11 33.51 -11.89
CA HIS A 143 29.06 32.10 -11.55
C HIS A 143 30.31 31.37 -12.08
N THR A 144 30.86 30.44 -11.31
CA THR A 144 31.97 29.62 -11.79
C THR A 144 31.53 28.67 -12.90
N LEU A 145 32.48 28.14 -13.68
CA LEU A 145 32.19 27.13 -14.71
C LEU A 145 31.44 25.93 -14.13
N GLU A 146 31.83 25.45 -12.95
CA GLU A 146 31.12 24.37 -12.24
C GLU A 146 29.68 24.74 -11.89
N GLN A 147 29.44 25.97 -11.42
CA GLN A 147 28.09 26.45 -11.11
C GLN A 147 27.21 26.56 -12.36
N VAL A 148 27.76 27.06 -13.47
CA VAL A 148 27.04 27.14 -14.75
C VAL A 148 26.76 25.75 -15.32
N GLU A 149 27.70 24.80 -15.23
CA GLU A 149 27.46 23.40 -15.63
C GLU A 149 26.35 22.74 -14.78
N GLN A 150 26.37 22.95 -13.46
CA GLN A 150 25.31 22.48 -12.57
C GLN A 150 23.93 23.08 -12.94
N LEU A 151 23.88 24.39 -13.20
CA LEU A 151 22.65 25.08 -13.62
C LEU A 151 22.18 24.63 -15.02
N ARG A 152 23.10 24.39 -15.97
CA ARG A 152 22.79 23.81 -17.29
C ARG A 152 22.16 22.44 -17.14
N HIS A 153 22.79 21.55 -16.37
CA HIS A 153 22.27 20.22 -16.13
C HIS A 153 20.91 20.23 -15.39
N GLN A 154 20.72 21.15 -14.44
CA GLN A 154 19.43 21.34 -13.77
C GLN A 154 18.35 21.83 -14.75
N ARG A 155 18.62 22.87 -15.56
CA ARG A 155 17.68 23.36 -16.59
C ARG A 155 17.33 22.25 -17.60
N GLN A 156 18.31 21.45 -18.00
CA GLN A 156 18.09 20.34 -18.92
C GLN A 156 17.16 19.28 -18.31
N LYS A 157 17.40 18.88 -17.06
CA LYS A 157 16.51 17.95 -16.33
C LYS A 157 15.10 18.51 -16.12
N GLU A 158 14.98 19.79 -15.80
CA GLU A 158 13.68 20.45 -15.66
C GLU A 158 12.93 20.49 -17.00
N LYS A 159 13.64 20.75 -18.10
CA LYS A 159 13.08 20.74 -19.46
C LYS A 159 12.63 19.33 -19.88
N GLU A 160 13.48 18.32 -19.69
CA GLU A 160 13.14 16.91 -19.95
C GLU A 160 11.93 16.48 -19.13
N LYS A 161 11.89 16.83 -17.84
CA LYS A 161 10.73 16.57 -16.97
C LYS A 161 9.48 17.27 -17.50
N GLU A 162 9.57 18.53 -17.89
CA GLU A 162 8.42 19.29 -18.42
C GLU A 162 7.94 18.73 -19.76
N GLU A 163 8.84 18.23 -20.61
CA GLU A 163 8.51 17.52 -21.86
C GLU A 163 7.77 16.20 -21.57
N ILE A 164 8.25 15.40 -20.60
CA ILE A 164 7.55 14.19 -20.13
C ILE A 164 6.16 14.54 -19.59
N LEU A 165 6.05 15.57 -18.76
CA LEU A 165 4.76 15.99 -18.18
C LEU A 165 3.79 16.47 -19.26
N THR A 166 4.27 17.21 -20.26
CA THR A 166 3.43 17.73 -21.34
C THR A 166 2.95 16.61 -22.26
N THR A 167 3.88 15.79 -22.72
CA THR A 167 3.61 14.69 -23.65
C THR A 167 2.76 13.63 -22.97
N GLY A 168 3.14 13.23 -21.75
CA GLY A 168 2.38 12.29 -20.94
C GLY A 168 0.95 12.78 -20.68
N ALA A 169 0.77 14.05 -20.26
CA ALA A 169 -0.57 14.57 -20.00
C ALA A 169 -1.48 14.52 -21.23
N ALA A 170 -0.94 14.81 -22.42
CA ALA A 170 -1.69 14.71 -23.67
C ALA A 170 -2.14 13.27 -23.98
N TYR A 171 -1.24 12.28 -23.79
CA TYR A 171 -1.58 10.87 -23.99
C TYR A 171 -2.57 10.35 -22.95
N LEU A 172 -2.44 10.75 -21.67
CA LEU A 172 -3.41 10.39 -20.64
C LEU A 172 -4.82 10.91 -20.98
N GLN A 173 -4.91 12.14 -21.51
CA GLN A 173 -6.18 12.68 -21.98
C GLN A 173 -6.73 11.93 -23.20
N ALA A 174 -5.88 11.52 -24.13
CA ALA A 174 -6.28 10.70 -25.27
C ALA A 174 -6.86 9.35 -24.84
N ILE A 175 -6.19 8.66 -23.91
CA ILE A 175 -6.68 7.42 -23.29
C ILE A 175 -8.05 7.67 -22.63
N MET A 176 -8.19 8.76 -21.89
CA MET A 176 -9.45 9.12 -21.23
C MET A 176 -10.61 9.43 -22.20
N ARG A 177 -10.30 9.76 -23.46
CA ARG A 177 -11.27 9.92 -24.55
C ARG A 177 -11.60 8.61 -25.27
N GLY A 178 -10.96 7.50 -24.89
CA GLY A 178 -11.12 6.19 -25.51
C GLY A 178 -10.21 5.95 -26.72
N GLU A 179 -9.20 6.80 -26.93
CA GLU A 179 -8.21 6.59 -28.00
C GLU A 179 -7.21 5.49 -27.61
N GLN A 180 -6.83 4.65 -28.56
CA GLN A 180 -5.78 3.63 -28.33
C GLN A 180 -4.41 4.23 -28.57
N VAL A 181 -3.61 4.34 -27.51
CA VAL A 181 -2.23 4.81 -27.56
C VAL A 181 -1.29 3.60 -27.47
N THR A 182 -0.51 3.36 -28.52
CA THR A 182 0.44 2.24 -28.59
C THR A 182 1.79 2.59 -27.97
N ALA A 183 2.58 1.57 -27.61
CA ALA A 183 3.95 1.76 -27.10
C ALA A 183 4.89 2.44 -28.12
N GLU A 184 4.59 2.36 -29.41
CA GLU A 184 5.34 3.04 -30.47
C GLU A 184 5.08 4.55 -30.45
N GLN A 185 3.85 4.96 -30.13
CA GLN A 185 3.47 6.37 -30.02
C GLN A 185 3.94 6.96 -28.69
N TRP A 186 3.93 6.17 -27.63
CA TRP A 186 4.33 6.59 -26.30
C TRP A 186 5.22 5.52 -25.65
N PRO A 187 6.55 5.58 -25.87
CA PRO A 187 7.50 4.59 -25.35
C PRO A 187 7.47 4.45 -23.81
N ASP A 188 7.27 5.56 -23.11
CA ASP A 188 7.25 5.61 -21.63
C ASP A 188 5.91 5.17 -21.02
N ARG A 189 4.94 4.75 -21.84
CA ARG A 189 3.57 4.41 -21.42
C ARG A 189 3.54 3.45 -20.24
N GLU A 190 4.23 2.32 -20.35
CA GLU A 190 4.21 1.28 -19.30
C GLU A 190 4.79 1.82 -17.99
N GLN A 191 5.93 2.52 -18.06
CA GLN A 191 6.56 3.08 -16.87
C GLN A 191 5.66 4.11 -16.18
N ILE A 192 5.03 5.00 -16.94
CA ILE A 192 4.16 6.05 -16.38
C ILE A 192 2.86 5.44 -15.82
N LEU A 193 2.27 4.44 -16.48
CA LEU A 193 1.10 3.74 -15.94
C LEU A 193 1.44 2.99 -14.64
N ASN A 194 2.63 2.39 -14.53
CA ASN A 194 3.12 1.82 -13.27
C ASN A 194 3.24 2.90 -12.17
N TRP A 195 3.84 4.05 -12.45
CA TRP A 195 3.90 5.13 -11.46
C TRP A 195 2.52 5.62 -11.01
N ILE A 196 1.56 5.69 -11.94
CA ILE A 196 0.18 6.06 -11.61
C ILE A 196 -0.48 4.96 -10.77
N ALA A 197 -0.23 3.69 -11.07
CA ALA A 197 -0.70 2.55 -10.29
C ALA A 197 -0.18 2.62 -8.85
N ASP A 198 1.13 2.79 -8.66
CA ASP A 198 1.75 2.96 -7.35
C ASP A 198 1.17 4.15 -6.60
N PHE A 199 0.96 5.27 -7.28
CA PHE A 199 0.32 6.44 -6.69
C PHE A 199 -1.14 6.18 -6.25
N VAL A 200 -1.90 5.36 -6.98
CA VAL A 200 -3.27 4.96 -6.57
C VAL A 200 -3.24 3.99 -5.38
N LEU A 201 -2.21 3.15 -5.29
CA LEU A 201 -2.05 2.18 -4.20
C LEU A 201 -1.55 2.86 -2.92
N PHE A 202 -0.51 3.69 -3.01
CA PHE A 202 0.27 4.19 -1.87
C PHE A 202 0.19 5.71 -1.68
N GLY A 203 -0.44 6.44 -2.60
CA GLY A 203 -0.59 7.89 -2.50
C GLY A 203 0.76 8.60 -2.47
N SER A 204 0.98 9.42 -1.44
CA SER A 204 2.23 10.18 -1.28
C SER A 204 3.45 9.35 -0.91
N GLU A 205 3.27 8.07 -0.55
CA GLU A 205 4.38 7.17 -0.21
C GLU A 205 5.01 6.53 -1.47
N ALA A 206 4.38 6.67 -2.64
CA ALA A 206 4.93 6.18 -3.89
C ALA A 206 6.18 6.97 -4.31
N GLU A 207 7.20 6.28 -4.85
CA GLU A 207 8.51 6.87 -5.20
C GLU A 207 8.38 8.08 -6.14
N GLN A 208 7.46 8.00 -7.12
CA GLN A 208 7.24 9.03 -8.14
C GLN A 208 5.98 9.87 -7.89
N ALA A 209 5.50 9.95 -6.64
CA ALA A 209 4.25 10.63 -6.30
C ALA A 209 4.20 12.09 -6.75
N ASP A 210 5.31 12.84 -6.62
CA ASP A 210 5.39 14.24 -7.04
C ASP A 210 5.24 14.41 -8.56
N VAL A 211 5.88 13.54 -9.34
CA VAL A 211 5.80 13.56 -10.81
C VAL A 211 4.38 13.20 -11.24
N VAL A 212 3.80 12.14 -10.68
CA VAL A 212 2.44 11.69 -10.99
C VAL A 212 1.40 12.75 -10.61
N SER A 213 1.54 13.40 -9.44
CA SER A 213 0.65 14.47 -9.01
C SER A 213 0.66 15.66 -9.98
N GLN A 214 1.85 16.08 -10.43
CA GLN A 214 2.00 17.14 -11.44
C GLN A 214 1.40 16.72 -12.79
N LEU A 215 1.66 15.48 -13.21
CA LEU A 215 1.15 14.89 -14.45
C LEU A 215 -0.39 14.85 -14.47
N LEU A 216 -1.00 14.29 -13.42
CA LEU A 216 -2.46 14.21 -13.29
C LEU A 216 -3.10 15.60 -13.20
N LYS A 217 -2.44 16.56 -12.52
CA LYS A 217 -2.92 17.94 -12.47
C LYS A 217 -2.92 18.57 -13.86
N LYS A 218 -1.82 18.41 -14.62
CA LYS A 218 -1.67 18.94 -15.98
C LYS A 218 -2.61 18.27 -16.98
N ALA A 219 -2.90 16.99 -16.79
CA ALA A 219 -3.90 16.25 -17.57
C ALA A 219 -5.36 16.56 -17.15
N GLU A 220 -5.58 17.35 -16.10
CA GLU A 220 -6.90 17.61 -15.48
C GLU A 220 -7.58 16.35 -14.88
N LEU A 221 -6.79 15.36 -14.46
CA LEU A 221 -7.21 14.07 -13.90
C LEU A 221 -6.91 13.92 -12.40
N HIS A 222 -6.75 15.03 -11.67
CA HIS A 222 -6.42 15.05 -10.24
C HIS A 222 -7.60 14.77 -9.29
N GLN A 223 -8.81 14.55 -9.83
CA GLN A 223 -9.99 14.24 -9.02
C GLN A 223 -9.92 12.80 -8.48
N PRO A 224 -10.59 12.50 -7.35
CA PRO A 224 -10.67 11.14 -6.82
C PRO A 224 -11.12 10.14 -7.88
N ASN A 225 -10.52 8.95 -7.86
CA ASN A 225 -10.80 7.82 -8.77
C ASN A 225 -10.48 8.04 -10.27
N ARG A 226 -10.07 9.23 -10.71
CA ARG A 226 -9.71 9.45 -12.13
C ARG A 226 -8.46 8.69 -12.54
N ALA A 227 -7.45 8.64 -11.68
CA ALA A 227 -6.25 7.83 -11.92
C ALA A 227 -6.59 6.33 -12.05
N TYR A 228 -7.49 5.81 -11.21
CA TYR A 228 -7.99 4.44 -11.34
C TYR A 228 -8.74 4.22 -12.67
N GLN A 229 -9.69 5.10 -13.01
CA GLN A 229 -10.42 5.02 -14.27
C GLN A 229 -9.49 5.06 -15.49
N LEU A 230 -8.46 5.90 -15.43
CA LEU A 230 -7.44 6.00 -16.46
C LEU A 230 -6.70 4.67 -16.63
N LEU A 231 -6.27 4.02 -15.55
CA LEU A 231 -5.61 2.71 -15.61
C LEU A 231 -6.54 1.64 -16.20
N VAL A 232 -7.83 1.68 -15.88
CA VAL A 232 -8.84 0.79 -16.47
C VAL A 232 -9.02 1.05 -17.97
N GLN A 233 -9.12 2.31 -18.38
CA GLN A 233 -9.27 2.67 -19.80
C GLN A 233 -8.01 2.41 -20.62
N ALA A 234 -6.83 2.53 -19.98
CA ALA A 234 -5.57 2.12 -20.56
C ALA A 234 -5.45 0.59 -20.71
N GLY A 235 -6.37 -0.19 -20.14
CA GLY A 235 -6.27 -1.65 -20.10
C GLY A 235 -5.12 -2.14 -19.20
N PHE A 236 -4.61 -1.29 -18.31
CA PHE A 236 -3.59 -1.64 -17.34
C PHE A 236 -4.18 -2.42 -16.16
N TRP A 237 -5.38 -2.03 -15.72
CA TRP A 237 -6.15 -2.72 -14.68
C TRP A 237 -7.52 -3.16 -15.17
N GLY A 238 -8.04 -4.21 -14.54
CA GLY A 238 -9.44 -4.58 -14.70
C GLY A 238 -10.38 -3.54 -14.06
N LYS A 239 -11.63 -3.50 -14.51
CA LYS A 239 -12.65 -2.63 -13.90
C LYS A 239 -12.85 -2.90 -12.40
N ASP A 240 -12.69 -4.15 -12.01
CA ASP A 240 -12.92 -4.68 -10.66
C ASP A 240 -11.60 -5.12 -10.01
N GLU A 241 -10.52 -4.39 -10.25
CA GLU A 241 -9.17 -4.69 -9.74
C GLU A 241 -9.12 -4.68 -8.20
N ASN A 242 -8.46 -5.67 -7.61
CA ASN A 242 -8.40 -5.83 -6.16
C ASN A 242 -7.29 -4.96 -5.54
N LEU A 243 -7.56 -3.66 -5.41
CA LEU A 243 -6.58 -2.71 -4.86
C LEU A 243 -6.07 -3.08 -3.45
N PRO A 244 -6.89 -3.57 -2.50
CA PRO A 244 -6.38 -4.03 -1.21
C PRO A 244 -5.36 -5.17 -1.33
N LEU A 245 -5.56 -6.11 -2.27
CA LEU A 245 -4.61 -7.19 -2.52
C LEU A 245 -3.29 -6.66 -3.10
N LEU A 246 -3.37 -5.74 -4.07
CA LEU A 246 -2.18 -5.10 -4.64
C LEU A 246 -1.39 -4.33 -3.58
N ARG A 247 -2.07 -3.56 -2.72
CA ARG A 247 -1.44 -2.83 -1.61
C ARG A 247 -0.77 -3.74 -0.57
N ALA A 248 -1.26 -4.97 -0.42
CA ALA A 248 -0.72 -5.90 0.55
C ALA A 248 0.57 -6.56 0.05
N GLU A 249 0.90 -6.40 -1.25
CA GLU A 249 2.08 -6.95 -1.92
C GLU A 249 2.27 -8.45 -1.64
N GLN A 250 1.16 -9.16 -1.46
CA GLN A 250 1.16 -10.59 -1.13
C GLN A 250 1.45 -11.43 -2.38
N PRO A 251 2.23 -12.52 -2.28
CA PRO A 251 2.42 -13.45 -3.38
C PRO A 251 1.09 -14.04 -3.85
N VAL A 252 0.71 -13.74 -5.10
CA VAL A 252 -0.54 -14.24 -5.69
C VAL A 252 -0.32 -15.46 -6.58
N GLU A 253 0.85 -15.55 -7.21
CA GLU A 253 1.25 -16.64 -8.10
C GLU A 253 2.42 -17.42 -7.50
N PHE A 254 2.51 -18.71 -7.82
CA PHE A 254 3.67 -19.53 -7.46
C PHE A 254 4.70 -19.47 -8.58
N SER A 255 5.99 -19.47 -8.24
CA SER A 255 7.04 -19.52 -9.25
C SER A 255 6.99 -20.84 -10.04
N PRO A 256 7.43 -20.86 -11.31
CA PRO A 256 7.50 -22.09 -12.10
C PRO A 256 8.30 -23.21 -11.42
N GLU A 257 9.35 -22.87 -10.68
CA GLU A 257 10.19 -23.81 -9.94
C GLU A 257 9.43 -24.45 -8.76
N LEU A 258 8.61 -23.66 -8.05
CA LEU A 258 7.77 -24.17 -6.97
C LEU A 258 6.68 -25.09 -7.49
N LEU A 259 6.08 -24.77 -8.64
CA LEU A 259 5.09 -25.64 -9.30
C LEU A 259 5.73 -26.96 -9.75
N ALA A 260 6.92 -26.91 -10.37
CA ALA A 260 7.65 -28.12 -10.75
C ALA A 260 8.05 -28.97 -9.53
N HIS A 261 8.46 -28.34 -8.42
CA HIS A 261 8.74 -29.04 -7.16
C HIS A 261 7.47 -29.70 -6.60
N ALA A 262 6.34 -29.00 -6.62
CA ALA A 262 5.05 -29.53 -6.19
C ALA A 262 4.62 -30.76 -7.01
N GLU A 263 4.75 -30.72 -8.34
CA GLU A 263 4.45 -31.85 -9.22
C GLU A 263 5.34 -33.08 -8.96
N SER A 264 6.54 -32.87 -8.40
CA SER A 264 7.48 -33.96 -8.07
C SER A 264 7.06 -34.74 -6.82
N ILE A 265 6.23 -34.16 -5.94
CA ILE A 265 5.76 -34.79 -4.70
C ILE A 265 4.70 -35.84 -5.03
N LYS A 266 5.00 -37.10 -4.69
CA LYS A 266 4.14 -38.24 -5.02
C LYS A 266 3.27 -38.67 -3.83
N GLU A 267 2.10 -39.20 -4.16
CA GLU A 267 1.25 -39.90 -3.20
C GLU A 267 1.98 -41.13 -2.64
N PRO A 268 2.12 -41.26 -1.30
CA PRO A 268 2.84 -42.37 -0.70
C PRO A 268 1.96 -43.62 -0.64
N THR A 269 2.59 -44.78 -0.83
CA THR A 269 1.92 -46.07 -0.66
C THR A 269 1.73 -46.41 0.82
N ALA A 270 0.74 -47.25 1.13
CA ALA A 270 0.56 -47.75 2.50
C ALA A 270 1.81 -48.43 3.07
N LYS A 271 2.57 -49.14 2.22
CA LYS A 271 3.81 -49.82 2.62
C LYS A 271 4.90 -48.83 3.03
N GLU A 272 5.05 -47.73 2.29
CA GLU A 272 6.02 -46.68 2.61
C GLU A 272 5.66 -45.96 3.91
N LEU A 273 4.38 -45.65 4.11
CA LEU A 273 3.93 -45.01 5.36
C LEU A 273 4.09 -45.94 6.57
N LEU A 274 3.71 -47.21 6.44
CA LEU A 274 3.80 -48.19 7.53
C LEU A 274 5.22 -48.71 7.78
N ALA A 275 6.21 -48.29 6.99
CA ALA A 275 7.62 -48.55 7.27
C ALA A 275 8.10 -47.81 8.54
N ASP A 276 7.45 -46.71 8.92
CA ASP A 276 7.65 -46.05 10.21
C ASP A 276 6.84 -46.77 11.31
N PRO A 277 7.49 -47.48 12.26
CA PRO A 277 6.79 -48.22 13.31
C PRO A 277 6.03 -47.33 14.29
N LYS A 278 6.26 -46.01 14.28
CA LYS A 278 5.50 -45.06 15.09
C LYS A 278 4.08 -44.85 14.53
N ARG A 279 3.88 -45.02 13.22
CA ARG A 279 2.57 -44.83 12.60
C ARG A 279 1.62 -45.98 12.94
N LYS A 280 0.43 -45.62 13.40
CA LYS A 280 -0.66 -46.58 13.63
C LYS A 280 -1.50 -46.75 12.37
N ASP A 281 -1.80 -48.00 12.02
CA ASP A 281 -2.70 -48.33 10.91
C ASP A 281 -4.15 -48.24 11.37
N PHE A 282 -4.90 -47.31 10.79
CA PHE A 282 -6.32 -47.08 11.05
C PHE A 282 -7.16 -47.20 9.78
N ARG A 283 -6.61 -47.78 8.70
CA ARG A 283 -7.30 -47.91 7.41
C ARG A 283 -8.57 -48.77 7.46
N ASP A 284 -8.72 -49.61 8.48
CA ASP A 284 -9.90 -50.48 8.66
C ASP A 284 -11.03 -49.80 9.44
N LEU A 285 -10.81 -48.60 9.99
CA LEU A 285 -11.84 -47.85 10.73
C LEU A 285 -12.83 -47.15 9.78
N ASN A 286 -14.06 -46.93 10.26
CA ASN A 286 -15.12 -46.21 9.54
C ASN A 286 -14.91 -44.69 9.53
N ILE A 287 -13.77 -44.24 8.99
CA ILE A 287 -13.36 -42.84 8.97
C ILE A 287 -14.20 -42.06 7.94
N LEU A 288 -14.62 -40.85 8.31
CA LEU A 288 -15.41 -39.96 7.47
C LEU A 288 -14.89 -38.51 7.48
N THR A 289 -15.08 -37.77 6.40
CA THR A 289 -14.90 -36.30 6.36
C THR A 289 -16.25 -35.60 6.27
N ILE A 290 -16.38 -34.39 6.83
CA ILE A 290 -17.61 -33.59 6.83
C ILE A 290 -17.26 -32.14 6.50
N ASP A 291 -17.63 -31.69 5.29
CA ASP A 291 -17.17 -30.41 4.77
C ASP A 291 -18.24 -29.64 3.99
N GLY A 292 -17.91 -28.44 3.54
CA GLY A 292 -18.72 -27.73 2.55
C GLY A 292 -18.76 -28.50 1.22
N ALA A 293 -19.88 -28.47 0.50
CA ALA A 293 -20.04 -29.21 -0.76
C ALA A 293 -19.02 -28.83 -1.86
N SER A 294 -18.45 -27.61 -1.78
CA SER A 294 -17.42 -27.11 -2.70
C SER A 294 -15.98 -27.34 -2.23
N THR A 295 -15.78 -27.85 -1.00
CA THR A 295 -14.45 -28.08 -0.41
C THR A 295 -13.72 -29.17 -1.18
N ARG A 296 -12.41 -28.99 -1.38
CA ARG A 296 -11.55 -29.93 -2.10
C ARG A 296 -10.29 -30.32 -1.32
N ASP A 297 -9.94 -29.51 -0.33
CA ASP A 297 -8.83 -29.59 0.61
C ASP A 297 -9.32 -30.08 1.97
N TYR A 298 -9.67 -31.37 2.04
CA TYR A 298 -10.06 -32.03 3.30
C TYR A 298 -8.87 -32.16 4.26
N ASP A 299 -8.84 -31.32 5.30
CA ASP A 299 -7.76 -31.29 6.29
C ASP A 299 -8.01 -32.23 7.48
N ASP A 300 -9.28 -32.47 7.81
CA ASP A 300 -9.68 -33.27 8.97
C ASP A 300 -10.67 -34.39 8.63
N ALA A 301 -10.57 -35.49 9.37
CA ALA A 301 -11.49 -36.62 9.30
C ALA A 301 -11.80 -37.16 10.71
N LEU A 302 -12.94 -37.81 10.86
CA LEU A 302 -13.47 -38.29 12.13
C LEU A 302 -13.74 -39.79 12.09
N HIS A 303 -13.58 -40.46 13.23
CA HIS A 303 -14.26 -41.72 13.50
C HIS A 303 -14.74 -41.75 14.96
N VAL A 304 -15.62 -42.69 15.26
CA VAL A 304 -16.13 -42.90 16.60
C VAL A 304 -16.32 -44.38 16.89
N GLU A 305 -16.12 -44.76 18.15
CA GLU A 305 -16.36 -46.11 18.65
C GLU A 305 -16.95 -46.04 20.05
N GLU A 306 -18.05 -46.75 20.30
CA GLU A 306 -18.56 -46.94 21.65
C GLU A 306 -17.81 -48.10 22.32
N LEU A 307 -17.25 -47.82 23.50
CA LEU A 307 -16.47 -48.79 24.25
C LEU A 307 -17.38 -49.56 25.21
N GLY A 308 -17.00 -50.80 25.55
CA GLY A 308 -17.83 -51.69 26.37
C GLY A 308 -18.16 -51.19 27.80
N ASN A 309 -17.52 -50.11 28.26
CA ASN A 309 -17.81 -49.47 29.56
C ASN A 309 -18.71 -48.22 29.44
N GLY A 310 -19.27 -47.94 28.26
CA GLY A 310 -20.12 -46.79 27.98
C GLY A 310 -19.36 -45.51 27.59
N ASP A 311 -18.03 -45.49 27.72
CA ASP A 311 -17.23 -44.38 27.19
C ASP A 311 -17.19 -44.43 25.66
N ILE A 312 -16.93 -43.28 25.04
CA ILE A 312 -16.86 -43.11 23.60
C ILE A 312 -15.43 -42.75 23.22
N LEU A 313 -14.83 -43.48 22.30
CA LEU A 313 -13.58 -43.10 21.66
C LEU A 313 -13.89 -42.25 20.42
N VAL A 314 -13.38 -41.03 20.41
CA VAL A 314 -13.45 -40.13 19.26
C VAL A 314 -12.05 -40.05 18.65
N GLY A 315 -11.94 -40.39 17.37
CA GLY A 315 -10.73 -40.14 16.61
C GLY A 315 -10.89 -38.94 15.70
N ILE A 316 -9.93 -38.02 15.79
CA ILE A 316 -9.83 -36.83 14.94
C ILE A 316 -8.49 -36.94 14.21
N HIS A 317 -8.53 -37.02 12.89
CA HIS A 317 -7.37 -37.25 12.05
C HIS A 317 -7.09 -36.01 11.24
N ILE A 318 -5.96 -35.36 11.49
CA ILE A 318 -5.52 -34.19 10.74
C ILE A 318 -4.50 -34.62 9.69
N SER A 319 -4.60 -34.09 8.48
CA SER A 319 -3.63 -34.33 7.41
C SER A 319 -2.20 -34.06 7.90
N ASP A 320 -1.30 -35.01 7.67
CA ASP A 320 0.10 -34.89 8.08
C ASP A 320 0.94 -34.30 6.95
N VAL A 321 0.75 -32.99 6.72
CA VAL A 321 1.55 -32.22 5.75
C VAL A 321 3.05 -32.26 6.08
N SER A 322 3.40 -32.42 7.36
CA SER A 322 4.79 -32.51 7.83
C SER A 322 5.54 -33.76 7.34
N TYR A 323 4.81 -34.78 6.87
CA TYR A 323 5.41 -35.92 6.18
C TYR A 323 6.05 -35.52 4.84
N PHE A 324 5.44 -34.56 4.13
CA PHE A 324 5.86 -34.15 2.79
C PHE A 324 6.83 -32.98 2.79
N LEU A 325 6.59 -32.00 3.67
CA LEU A 325 7.33 -30.75 3.70
C LEU A 325 8.15 -30.65 4.98
N THR A 326 9.44 -30.35 4.83
CA THR A 326 10.32 -30.03 5.94
C THR A 326 10.50 -28.52 6.07
N PRO A 327 10.93 -27.97 7.23
CA PRO A 327 11.15 -26.53 7.38
C PRO A 327 12.15 -25.89 6.42
N LYS A 328 12.97 -26.70 5.72
CA LYS A 328 13.94 -26.24 4.72
C LYS A 328 13.42 -26.35 3.29
N ASP A 329 12.22 -26.92 3.10
CA ASP A 329 11.63 -27.10 1.79
C ASP A 329 11.18 -25.75 1.21
N PRO A 330 11.46 -25.44 -0.08
CA PRO A 330 11.00 -24.21 -0.71
C PRO A 330 9.48 -23.96 -0.60
N LEU A 331 8.66 -25.02 -0.69
CA LEU A 331 7.20 -24.89 -0.52
C LEU A 331 6.81 -24.57 0.92
N PHE A 332 7.59 -25.03 1.91
CA PHE A 332 7.38 -24.64 3.30
C PHE A 332 7.66 -23.15 3.50
N LEU A 333 8.76 -22.65 2.93
CA LEU A 333 9.11 -21.22 3.02
C LEU A 333 8.06 -20.34 2.32
N GLU A 334 7.59 -20.75 1.14
CA GLU A 334 6.50 -20.08 0.43
C GLU A 334 5.20 -20.06 1.26
N GLY A 335 4.83 -21.20 1.85
CA GLY A 335 3.65 -21.28 2.71
C GLY A 335 3.76 -20.41 3.96
N MET A 336 4.98 -20.23 4.48
CA MET A 336 5.25 -19.34 5.61
C MET A 336 5.11 -17.86 5.22
N GLU A 337 5.57 -17.47 4.04
CA GLU A 337 5.41 -16.12 3.50
C GLU A 337 3.92 -15.79 3.25
N ARG A 338 3.18 -16.73 2.66
CA ARG A 338 1.73 -16.57 2.42
C ARG A 338 0.89 -16.61 3.70
N ALA A 339 1.35 -17.33 4.72
CA ALA A 339 0.74 -17.58 6.03
C ALA A 339 -0.66 -18.24 6.06
N THR A 340 -1.54 -17.93 5.10
CA THR A 340 -2.90 -18.45 4.97
C THR A 340 -3.35 -18.38 3.52
N SER A 341 -4.33 -19.21 3.15
CA SER A 341 -5.08 -19.02 1.90
C SER A 341 -5.95 -17.77 2.02
N LEU A 342 -6.03 -16.97 0.96
CA LEU A 342 -6.92 -15.81 0.85
C LEU A 342 -8.17 -16.21 0.08
N TYR A 343 -9.34 -15.95 0.65
CA TYR A 343 -10.64 -16.28 0.05
C TYR A 343 -11.37 -15.00 -0.36
N PHE A 344 -11.65 -14.88 -1.65
CA PHE A 344 -12.37 -13.78 -2.27
C PHE A 344 -13.69 -14.28 -2.88
N PRO A 345 -14.69 -13.40 -3.09
CA PRO A 345 -15.92 -13.76 -3.79
C PRO A 345 -15.71 -14.34 -5.21
N GLU A 346 -14.62 -13.95 -5.87
CA GLU A 346 -14.23 -14.37 -7.23
C GLU A 346 -13.42 -15.68 -7.23
N GLY A 347 -12.85 -16.09 -6.09
CA GLY A 347 -11.98 -17.25 -6.03
C GLY A 347 -11.06 -17.26 -4.81
N GLN A 348 -10.00 -18.08 -4.88
CA GLN A 348 -9.03 -18.20 -3.79
C GLN A 348 -7.60 -18.08 -4.31
N ILE A 349 -6.75 -17.46 -3.50
CA ILE A 349 -5.30 -17.46 -3.62
C ILE A 349 -4.80 -18.44 -2.57
N PRO A 350 -4.41 -19.67 -2.95
CA PRO A 350 -4.13 -20.70 -1.97
C PRO A 350 -2.74 -20.50 -1.33
N MET A 351 -2.59 -20.94 -0.09
CA MET A 351 -1.32 -20.97 0.64
C MET A 351 -0.30 -21.94 0.01
N MET A 352 -0.81 -23.01 -0.61
CA MET A 352 -0.01 -24.07 -1.25
C MET A 352 -0.55 -24.33 -2.66
N PRO A 353 0.27 -24.86 -3.59
CA PRO A 353 -0.20 -25.30 -4.90
C PRO A 353 -1.41 -26.23 -4.79
N ARG A 354 -2.35 -26.11 -5.73
CA ARG A 354 -3.65 -26.81 -5.66
C ARG A 354 -3.49 -28.31 -5.79
N GLU A 355 -2.52 -28.75 -6.57
CA GLU A 355 -2.14 -30.14 -6.81
C GLU A 355 -1.76 -30.84 -5.49
N LEU A 356 -1.18 -30.08 -4.56
CA LEU A 356 -0.83 -30.58 -3.23
C LEU A 356 -2.01 -30.44 -2.26
N SER A 357 -2.49 -29.22 -2.05
CA SER A 357 -3.53 -28.91 -1.06
C SER A 357 -4.85 -29.67 -1.32
N GLN A 358 -5.29 -29.75 -2.58
CA GLN A 358 -6.51 -30.44 -3.00
C GLN A 358 -6.25 -31.89 -3.46
N GLY A 359 -5.00 -32.36 -3.36
CA GLY A 359 -4.57 -33.65 -3.88
C GLY A 359 -3.83 -34.49 -2.84
N VAL A 360 -2.51 -34.37 -2.84
CA VAL A 360 -1.62 -35.23 -2.02
C VAL A 360 -1.83 -35.02 -0.52
N PHE A 361 -2.08 -33.78 -0.09
CA PHE A 361 -2.29 -33.44 1.32
C PHE A 361 -3.73 -33.73 1.76
N SER A 362 -4.70 -33.65 0.84
CA SER A 362 -6.10 -33.79 1.20
C SER A 362 -6.47 -35.23 1.59
N LEU A 363 -7.30 -35.38 2.62
CA LEU A 363 -7.87 -36.64 3.11
C LEU A 363 -9.01 -37.16 2.20
N ILE A 364 -8.69 -37.35 0.92
CA ILE A 364 -9.63 -37.79 -0.12
C ILE A 364 -10.13 -39.21 0.17
N LYS A 365 -11.44 -39.43 0.00
CA LYS A 365 -12.08 -40.75 0.11
C LYS A 365 -11.32 -41.84 -0.68
N ASP A 366 -11.21 -43.02 -0.08
CA ASP A 366 -10.59 -44.23 -0.61
C ASP A 366 -9.08 -44.12 -0.88
N ARG A 367 -8.45 -42.98 -0.60
CA ARG A 367 -7.01 -42.79 -0.70
C ARG A 367 -6.31 -43.03 0.64
N VAL A 368 -5.10 -43.57 0.58
CA VAL A 368 -4.28 -43.80 1.77
C VAL A 368 -3.52 -42.52 2.08
N ARG A 369 -3.63 -42.04 3.33
CA ARG A 369 -3.02 -40.77 3.74
C ARG A 369 -2.27 -40.89 5.07
N PRO A 370 -1.11 -40.23 5.21
CA PRO A 370 -0.53 -39.99 6.52
C PRO A 370 -1.38 -38.95 7.27
N ALA A 371 -1.62 -39.19 8.54
CA ALA A 371 -2.37 -38.27 9.40
C ALA A 371 -1.76 -38.21 10.80
N ILE A 372 -1.95 -37.10 11.50
CA ILE A 372 -1.76 -36.99 12.94
C ILE A 372 -3.12 -37.20 13.61
N SER A 373 -3.25 -38.31 14.34
CA SER A 373 -4.49 -38.74 14.97
C SER A 373 -4.54 -38.36 16.43
N PHE A 374 -5.60 -37.66 16.82
CA PHE A 374 -6.01 -37.38 18.19
C PHE A 374 -7.07 -38.40 18.58
N LEU A 375 -6.77 -39.26 19.55
CA LEU A 375 -7.68 -40.29 20.02
C LEU A 375 -8.09 -39.92 21.44
N VAL A 376 -9.36 -39.56 21.60
CA VAL A 376 -9.88 -38.97 22.84
C VAL A 376 -11.01 -39.83 23.37
N LYS A 377 -10.84 -40.31 24.60
CA LYS A 377 -11.86 -41.09 25.32
C LYS A 377 -12.72 -40.13 26.14
N VAL A 378 -13.99 -40.05 25.80
CA VAL A 378 -14.99 -39.15 26.40
C VAL A 378 -16.04 -40.00 27.12
N SER A 379 -16.33 -39.70 28.38
CA SER A 379 -17.40 -40.39 29.09
C SER A 379 -18.79 -39.89 28.69
N PRO A 380 -19.88 -40.62 29.02
CA PRO A 380 -21.25 -40.24 28.64
C PRO A 380 -21.67 -38.83 29.05
N ASP A 381 -21.07 -38.26 30.10
CA ASP A 381 -21.28 -36.92 30.63
C ASP A 381 -20.38 -35.84 29.99
N GLY A 382 -19.57 -36.19 28.99
CA GLY A 382 -18.71 -35.25 28.26
C GLY A 382 -17.35 -34.98 28.90
N GLU A 383 -16.98 -35.70 29.97
CA GLU A 383 -15.65 -35.55 30.57
C GLU A 383 -14.58 -36.28 29.75
N ILE A 384 -13.44 -35.61 29.55
CA ILE A 384 -12.29 -36.20 28.87
C ILE A 384 -11.56 -37.11 29.87
N ARG A 385 -11.58 -38.42 29.60
CA ARG A 385 -10.94 -39.44 30.47
C ARG A 385 -9.47 -39.64 30.13
N ASN A 386 -9.16 -39.64 28.84
CA ASN A 386 -7.82 -39.84 28.33
C ASN A 386 -7.73 -39.28 26.90
N SER A 387 -6.55 -38.79 26.52
CA SER A 387 -6.24 -38.45 25.14
C SER A 387 -4.83 -38.90 24.75
N ARG A 388 -4.63 -39.21 23.48
CA ARG A 388 -3.31 -39.49 22.89
C ARG A 388 -3.20 -38.92 21.49
N ILE A 389 -2.01 -38.44 21.14
CA ILE A 389 -1.66 -37.98 19.79
C ILE A 389 -0.69 -39.01 19.20
N VAL A 390 -1.01 -39.55 18.02
CA VAL A 390 -0.16 -40.53 17.34
C VAL A 390 -0.08 -40.23 15.85
N PRO A 391 1.09 -40.35 15.20
CA PRO A 391 1.14 -40.40 13.75
C PRO A 391 0.44 -41.69 13.28
N SER A 392 -0.20 -41.62 12.13
CA SER A 392 -1.11 -42.67 11.66
C SER A 392 -1.16 -42.74 10.14
N VAL A 393 -1.74 -43.85 9.66
CA VAL A 393 -2.11 -44.10 8.27
C VAL A 393 -3.59 -44.38 8.23
N ILE A 394 -4.33 -43.58 7.47
CA ILE A 394 -5.79 -43.65 7.38
C ILE A 394 -6.25 -43.88 5.95
N GLN A 395 -7.51 -44.31 5.82
CA GLN A 395 -8.24 -44.32 4.56
C GLN A 395 -9.68 -43.91 4.84
N VAL A 396 -10.08 -42.75 4.33
CA VAL A 396 -11.44 -42.21 4.50
C VAL A 396 -12.43 -43.08 3.73
N LYS A 397 -13.50 -43.55 4.39
CA LYS A 397 -14.52 -44.45 3.82
C LYS A 397 -15.77 -43.68 3.36
N ARG A 398 -16.06 -42.53 3.97
CA ARG A 398 -17.19 -41.66 3.63
C ARG A 398 -16.72 -40.22 3.55
N GLN A 399 -17.20 -39.50 2.55
CA GLN A 399 -16.94 -38.07 2.40
C GLN A 399 -18.29 -37.41 2.25
N LEU A 400 -18.68 -36.63 3.26
CA LEU A 400 -20.03 -36.11 3.42
C LEU A 400 -20.01 -34.58 3.39
N SER A 401 -21.05 -33.98 2.81
CA SER A 401 -21.32 -32.57 3.02
C SER A 401 -22.01 -32.33 4.37
N TYR A 402 -21.93 -31.11 4.89
CA TYR A 402 -22.73 -30.68 6.05
C TYR A 402 -24.23 -30.98 5.86
N THR A 403 -24.76 -30.75 4.66
CA THR A 403 -26.18 -30.99 4.35
C THR A 403 -26.55 -32.47 4.35
N GLU A 404 -25.70 -33.35 3.84
CA GLU A 404 -25.91 -34.80 3.91
C GLU A 404 -25.83 -35.29 5.35
N THR A 405 -24.83 -34.79 6.10
CA THR A 405 -24.63 -35.13 7.51
C THR A 405 -25.85 -34.72 8.35
N ASP A 406 -26.39 -33.52 8.15
CA ASP A 406 -27.59 -33.07 8.87
C ASP A 406 -28.81 -33.96 8.58
N LYS A 407 -28.95 -34.48 7.36
CA LYS A 407 -30.06 -35.38 6.99
C LYS A 407 -29.91 -36.78 7.58
N MET A 408 -28.68 -37.23 7.80
CA MET A 408 -28.35 -38.58 8.27
C MET A 408 -28.04 -38.64 9.77
N MET A 409 -27.95 -37.50 10.45
CA MET A 409 -27.47 -37.37 11.82
C MET A 409 -28.15 -38.33 12.81
N ASP A 410 -29.45 -38.54 12.68
CA ASP A 410 -30.23 -39.36 13.60
C ASP A 410 -30.35 -40.83 13.16
N THR A 411 -30.06 -41.15 11.90
CA THR A 411 -30.24 -42.48 11.32
C THR A 411 -28.94 -43.25 11.11
N ASP A 412 -27.82 -42.55 10.94
CA ASP A 412 -26.50 -43.14 10.85
C ASP A 412 -25.91 -43.35 12.27
N PRO A 413 -25.55 -44.58 12.66
CA PRO A 413 -25.08 -44.87 14.02
C PRO A 413 -23.85 -44.06 14.43
N ASP A 414 -22.89 -43.87 13.52
CA ASP A 414 -21.65 -43.16 13.82
C ASP A 414 -21.92 -41.65 13.97
N LEU A 415 -22.73 -41.07 13.08
CA LEU A 415 -23.12 -39.66 13.19
C LEU A 415 -23.96 -39.39 14.44
N SER A 416 -24.87 -40.29 14.79
CA SER A 416 -25.70 -40.17 16.00
C SER A 416 -24.83 -40.21 17.26
N LEU A 417 -23.82 -41.08 17.29
CA LEU A 417 -22.87 -41.17 18.40
C LEU A 417 -21.98 -39.92 18.49
N LEU A 418 -21.46 -39.41 17.38
CA LEU A 418 -20.72 -38.15 17.33
C LEU A 418 -21.60 -36.95 17.74
N ASN A 419 -22.88 -36.95 17.36
CA ASN A 419 -23.84 -35.92 17.77
C ASN A 419 -24.05 -35.91 19.29
N ARG A 420 -24.13 -37.10 19.92
CA ARG A 420 -24.19 -37.24 21.38
C ARG A 420 -22.95 -36.63 22.04
N VAL A 421 -21.77 -36.94 21.53
CA VAL A 421 -20.51 -36.36 22.02
C VAL A 421 -20.50 -34.84 21.87
N ARG A 422 -20.82 -34.31 20.68
CA ARG A 422 -20.89 -32.86 20.41
C ARG A 422 -21.76 -32.13 21.43
N GLN A 423 -22.95 -32.66 21.73
CA GLN A 423 -23.87 -32.03 22.67
C GLN A 423 -23.24 -31.91 24.06
N GLN A 424 -22.60 -32.98 24.55
CA GLN A 424 -21.98 -32.97 25.87
C GLN A 424 -20.75 -32.04 25.93
N LEU A 425 -19.87 -32.10 24.92
CA LEU A 425 -18.71 -31.21 24.83
C LEU A 425 -19.13 -29.74 24.82
N ARG A 426 -20.14 -29.39 24.02
CA ARG A 426 -20.63 -28.01 23.91
C ARG A 426 -21.24 -27.51 25.22
N LEU A 427 -22.04 -28.35 25.90
CA LEU A 427 -22.63 -28.03 27.20
C LEU A 427 -21.52 -27.78 28.24
N LYS A 428 -20.57 -28.70 28.37
CA LYS A 428 -19.42 -28.56 29.29
C LYS A 428 -18.62 -27.30 29.03
N ARG A 429 -18.37 -26.96 27.76
CA ARG A 429 -17.64 -25.73 27.42
C ARG A 429 -18.39 -24.48 27.87
N VAL A 430 -19.72 -24.45 27.70
CA VAL A 430 -20.56 -23.33 28.13
C VAL A 430 -20.65 -23.22 29.66
N GLU A 431 -20.72 -24.35 30.37
CA GLU A 431 -20.60 -24.40 31.83
C GLU A 431 -19.25 -23.83 32.30
N ARG A 432 -18.17 -24.14 31.57
CA ARG A 432 -16.83 -23.56 31.71
C ARG A 432 -16.72 -22.16 31.10
N GLY A 433 -17.83 -21.47 30.92
CA GLY A 433 -17.85 -20.07 30.53
C GLY A 433 -17.90 -19.78 29.04
N ALA A 434 -17.75 -20.75 28.11
CA ALA A 434 -17.79 -20.57 26.65
C ALA A 434 -18.92 -19.61 26.22
N LEU A 435 -18.60 -18.67 25.32
CA LEU A 435 -19.59 -17.82 24.67
C LEU A 435 -19.87 -18.39 23.28
N LEU A 436 -21.13 -18.70 23.01
CA LEU A 436 -21.57 -19.15 21.69
C LEU A 436 -22.04 -17.93 20.90
N LEU A 437 -21.30 -17.59 19.84
CA LEU A 437 -21.47 -16.35 19.08
C LEU A 437 -21.91 -16.60 17.63
N SER A 438 -22.89 -17.50 17.45
CA SER A 438 -23.38 -17.88 16.13
C SER A 438 -24.01 -16.68 15.41
N PHE A 439 -23.43 -16.29 14.28
CA PHE A 439 -23.93 -15.27 13.37
C PHE A 439 -24.11 -15.91 12.00
N PRO A 440 -25.22 -15.63 11.27
CA PRO A 440 -25.37 -16.12 9.91
C PRO A 440 -24.19 -15.68 9.04
N ASP A 441 -23.61 -16.64 8.32
CA ASP A 441 -22.53 -16.36 7.39
C ASP A 441 -23.11 -15.77 6.10
N VAL A 442 -22.50 -14.69 5.62
CA VAL A 442 -22.83 -14.07 4.34
C VAL A 442 -21.86 -14.60 3.29
N ASN A 443 -22.34 -15.50 2.44
CA ASN A 443 -21.55 -16.02 1.34
C ASN A 443 -21.81 -15.19 0.08
N VAL A 444 -20.76 -14.56 -0.43
CA VAL A 444 -20.79 -13.75 -1.67
C VAL A 444 -20.09 -14.54 -2.76
N TYR A 445 -20.77 -14.75 -3.89
CA TYR A 445 -20.21 -15.42 -5.06
C TYR A 445 -20.31 -14.53 -6.27
N VAL A 446 -19.20 -14.39 -6.99
CA VAL A 446 -19.13 -13.69 -8.28
C VAL A 446 -18.88 -14.72 -9.36
N ASN A 447 -19.77 -14.79 -10.34
CA ASN A 447 -19.58 -15.71 -11.46
C ASN A 447 -18.66 -15.10 -12.55
N ASN A 448 -18.28 -15.91 -13.54
CA ASN A 448 -17.40 -15.49 -14.64
C ASN A 448 -17.97 -14.35 -15.52
N GLN A 449 -19.25 -13.98 -15.35
CA GLN A 449 -19.89 -12.85 -16.04
C GLN A 449 -19.98 -11.59 -15.15
N GLY A 450 -19.35 -11.61 -13.97
CA GLY A 450 -19.43 -10.52 -12.99
C GLY A 450 -20.75 -10.42 -12.24
N LYS A 451 -21.64 -11.43 -12.35
CA LYS A 451 -22.91 -11.44 -11.62
C LYS A 451 -22.67 -11.85 -10.18
N VAL A 452 -23.02 -10.95 -9.27
CA VAL A 452 -22.98 -11.17 -7.82
C VAL A 452 -24.20 -11.94 -7.37
N SER A 453 -24.00 -12.96 -6.53
CA SER A 453 -25.04 -13.63 -5.77
C SER A 453 -24.67 -13.68 -4.30
N ILE A 454 -25.67 -13.49 -3.44
CA ILE A 454 -25.48 -13.45 -1.98
C ILE A 454 -26.40 -14.49 -1.37
N ASN A 455 -25.84 -15.35 -0.53
CA ASN A 455 -26.61 -16.34 0.22
C ASN A 455 -26.28 -16.25 1.70
N LEU A 456 -27.32 -16.34 2.53
CA LEU A 456 -27.18 -16.46 3.98
C LEU A 456 -27.14 -17.94 4.34
N SER A 457 -26.04 -18.39 4.94
CA SER A 457 -25.91 -19.76 5.40
C SER A 457 -26.04 -19.84 6.92
N PRO A 458 -26.81 -20.80 7.46
CA PRO A 458 -26.90 -20.99 8.90
C PRO A 458 -25.55 -21.49 9.42
N SER A 459 -24.93 -20.69 10.28
CA SER A 459 -23.64 -21.04 10.92
C SER A 459 -23.79 -22.09 12.02
N ASP A 460 -25.00 -22.28 12.56
CA ASP A 460 -25.29 -23.10 13.74
C ASP A 460 -25.97 -24.44 13.39
N SER A 461 -25.64 -25.03 12.23
CA SER A 461 -26.20 -26.35 11.88
C SER A 461 -25.62 -27.48 12.75
N PRO A 462 -26.37 -28.57 12.99
CA PRO A 462 -25.90 -29.69 13.80
C PRO A 462 -24.55 -30.27 13.38
N SER A 463 -24.33 -30.47 12.08
CA SER A 463 -23.09 -30.99 11.50
C SER A 463 -21.91 -30.02 11.59
N ARG A 464 -22.11 -28.72 11.33
CA ARG A 464 -21.07 -27.69 11.51
C ARG A 464 -20.61 -27.62 12.96
N ASN A 465 -21.56 -27.67 13.88
CA ASN A 465 -21.27 -27.71 15.31
C ASN A 465 -20.53 -28.99 15.70
N LEU A 466 -20.86 -30.14 15.11
CA LEU A 466 -20.17 -31.41 15.35
C LEU A 466 -18.69 -31.31 15.00
N VAL A 467 -18.37 -30.87 13.77
CA VAL A 467 -16.99 -30.68 13.32
C VAL A 467 -16.28 -29.63 14.19
N SER A 468 -16.93 -28.49 14.47
CA SER A 468 -16.38 -27.43 15.32
C SER A 468 -16.02 -27.90 16.73
N GLU A 469 -16.89 -28.65 17.41
CA GLU A 469 -16.59 -29.21 18.74
C GLU A 469 -15.43 -30.22 18.69
N CYS A 470 -15.33 -31.03 17.62
CA CYS A 470 -14.21 -31.94 17.44
C CYS A 470 -12.89 -31.18 17.22
N MET A 471 -12.89 -30.14 16.37
CA MET A 471 -11.69 -29.32 16.15
C MET A 471 -11.26 -28.57 17.42
N ILE A 472 -12.21 -28.08 18.21
CA ILE A 472 -11.92 -27.45 19.50
C ILE A 472 -11.32 -28.47 20.47
N LEU A 473 -11.85 -29.70 20.50
CA LEU A 473 -11.29 -30.79 21.30
C LEU A 473 -9.86 -31.15 20.88
N ALA A 474 -9.60 -31.34 19.58
CA ALA A 474 -8.26 -31.64 19.07
C ALA A 474 -7.25 -30.52 19.40
N ASN A 475 -7.62 -29.26 19.18
CA ASN A 475 -6.77 -28.12 19.51
C ASN A 475 -6.50 -28.00 21.02
N GLY A 476 -7.49 -28.29 21.86
CA GLY A 476 -7.30 -28.35 23.32
C GLY A 476 -6.30 -29.44 23.72
N VAL A 477 -6.45 -30.66 23.17
CA VAL A 477 -5.52 -31.77 23.40
C VAL A 477 -4.10 -31.46 22.89
N ALA A 478 -3.97 -30.83 21.72
CA ALA A 478 -2.68 -30.39 21.18
C ALA A 478 -2.00 -29.37 22.09
N ALA A 479 -2.77 -28.38 22.57
CA ALA A 479 -2.27 -27.36 23.46
C ALA A 479 -1.79 -27.95 24.80
N ASP A 480 -2.57 -28.86 25.40
CA ASP A 480 -2.18 -29.55 26.63
C ASP A 480 -0.94 -30.44 26.43
N TYR A 481 -0.84 -31.13 25.29
CA TYR A 481 0.32 -31.93 24.95
C TYR A 481 1.58 -31.07 24.85
N LEU A 482 1.56 -29.98 24.07
CA LEU A 482 2.71 -29.09 23.92
C LEU A 482 3.07 -28.41 25.25
N ALA A 483 2.08 -27.97 26.03
CA ALA A 483 2.29 -27.37 27.34
C ALA A 483 2.96 -28.35 28.32
N ALA A 484 2.52 -29.61 28.34
CA ALA A 484 3.10 -30.64 29.21
C ALA A 484 4.54 -31.03 28.82
N GLN A 485 4.91 -30.85 27.55
CA GLN A 485 6.27 -31.07 27.06
C GLN A 485 7.16 -29.82 27.13
N GLU A 486 6.63 -28.69 27.62
CA GLU A 486 7.31 -27.38 27.59
C GLU A 486 7.79 -27.00 26.17
N ALA A 487 7.10 -27.49 25.14
CA ALA A 487 7.47 -27.28 23.75
C ALA A 487 6.90 -25.94 23.25
N PRO A 488 7.67 -25.17 22.45
CA PRO A 488 7.13 -23.98 21.81
C PRO A 488 6.07 -24.37 20.79
N GLY A 489 5.01 -23.57 20.71
CA GLY A 489 3.92 -23.73 19.74
C GLY A 489 3.21 -22.41 19.53
N LEU A 490 2.40 -22.31 18.47
CA LEU A 490 1.57 -21.13 18.23
C LEU A 490 0.23 -21.29 18.93
N PHE A 491 0.13 -20.76 20.16
CA PHE A 491 -1.09 -20.81 20.97
C PHE A 491 -1.99 -19.62 20.64
N ARG A 492 -3.29 -19.87 20.47
CA ARG A 492 -4.32 -18.82 20.40
C ARG A 492 -4.93 -18.64 21.79
N SER A 493 -4.86 -17.42 22.32
CA SER A 493 -5.48 -17.05 23.59
C SER A 493 -6.39 -15.83 23.43
N GLN A 494 -7.33 -15.67 24.36
CA GLN A 494 -8.23 -14.51 24.37
C GLN A 494 -8.53 -14.12 25.82
N PRO A 495 -8.22 -12.89 26.25
CA PRO A 495 -8.60 -12.40 27.56
C PRO A 495 -10.13 -12.43 27.79
N PRO A 496 -10.59 -12.44 29.06
CA PRO A 496 -12.01 -12.35 29.37
C PRO A 496 -12.66 -11.11 28.73
N PRO A 497 -13.95 -11.18 28.37
CA PRO A 497 -14.66 -10.01 27.88
C PRO A 497 -14.73 -8.93 28.97
N ARG A 498 -14.68 -7.66 28.56
CA ARG A 498 -14.82 -6.50 29.48
C ARG A 498 -16.16 -6.52 30.22
N LYS A 499 -17.19 -7.10 29.59
CA LYS A 499 -18.52 -7.30 30.15
C LYS A 499 -19.16 -8.53 29.52
N ARG A 500 -19.79 -9.37 30.34
CA ARG A 500 -20.61 -10.50 29.89
C ARG A 500 -22.08 -10.09 29.88
N LEU A 501 -22.74 -10.28 28.75
CA LEU A 501 -24.15 -9.99 28.50
C LEU A 501 -24.97 -11.25 28.20
N ILE A 502 -24.32 -12.28 27.67
CA ILE A 502 -24.97 -13.54 27.29
C ILE A 502 -24.54 -14.70 28.19
N SER A 503 -25.42 -15.68 28.33
CA SER A 503 -25.18 -16.94 29.05
C SER A 503 -25.87 -18.11 28.34
N GLY A 504 -25.43 -19.33 28.65
CA GLY A 504 -26.03 -20.54 28.08
C GLY A 504 -25.86 -20.66 26.56
N VAL A 505 -26.77 -21.42 25.95
CA VAL A 505 -26.70 -21.83 24.53
C VAL A 505 -27.68 -21.09 23.62
N GLN A 506 -28.73 -20.46 24.16
CA GLN A 506 -29.76 -19.77 23.40
C GLN A 506 -29.66 -18.27 23.66
N ASN A 507 -29.20 -17.51 22.67
CA ASN A 507 -29.10 -16.05 22.73
C ASN A 507 -29.61 -15.44 21.42
N SER A 508 -30.25 -14.27 21.50
CA SER A 508 -30.72 -13.60 20.29
C SER A 508 -29.55 -13.02 19.49
N LEU A 509 -29.73 -12.83 18.18
CA LEU A 509 -28.70 -12.17 17.34
C LEU A 509 -28.34 -10.78 17.86
N GLN A 510 -29.30 -10.05 18.44
CA GLN A 510 -29.07 -8.73 19.04
C GLN A 510 -28.16 -8.84 20.27
N ASP A 511 -28.38 -9.82 21.15
CA ASP A 511 -27.56 -10.02 22.34
C ASP A 511 -26.12 -10.40 21.96
N ILE A 512 -25.97 -11.29 20.96
CA ILE A 512 -24.67 -11.68 20.43
C ILE A 512 -23.96 -10.47 19.79
N ALA A 513 -24.67 -9.64 19.03
CA ALA A 513 -24.13 -8.40 18.45
C ALA A 513 -23.60 -7.45 19.54
N CYS A 514 -24.37 -7.28 20.62
CA CYS A 514 -23.97 -6.48 21.77
C CYS A 514 -22.75 -7.09 22.49
N GLN A 515 -22.73 -8.42 22.70
CA GLN A 515 -21.64 -9.12 23.37
C GLN A 515 -20.30 -8.95 22.63
N ARG A 516 -20.30 -9.01 21.29
CA ARG A 516 -19.07 -8.88 20.48
C ARG A 516 -18.30 -7.60 20.73
N ARG A 517 -18.99 -6.50 21.07
CA ARG A 517 -18.37 -5.19 21.38
C ARG A 517 -17.53 -5.19 22.66
N PHE A 518 -17.71 -6.20 23.52
CA PHE A 518 -17.00 -6.34 24.78
C PHE A 518 -15.92 -7.43 24.77
N LEU A 519 -15.75 -8.17 23.65
CA LEU A 519 -14.71 -9.17 23.52
C LEU A 519 -13.33 -8.51 23.42
N ALA A 520 -12.35 -9.10 24.10
CA ALA A 520 -10.95 -8.77 23.85
C ALA A 520 -10.52 -9.32 22.48
N ARG A 521 -9.48 -8.74 21.88
CA ARG A 521 -8.84 -9.34 20.70
C ARG A 521 -8.17 -10.66 21.11
N GLY A 522 -8.17 -11.62 20.19
CA GLY A 522 -7.35 -12.82 20.35
C GLY A 522 -5.88 -12.46 20.17
N GLU A 523 -5.01 -13.23 20.82
CA GLU A 523 -3.56 -13.07 20.81
C GLU A 523 -2.91 -14.40 20.41
N LEU A 524 -1.85 -14.33 19.61
CA LEU A 524 -0.98 -15.45 19.31
C LEU A 524 0.26 -15.39 20.21
N THR A 525 0.53 -16.47 20.92
CA THR A 525 1.65 -16.56 21.86
C THR A 525 2.48 -17.82 21.62
N VAL A 526 3.76 -17.77 21.95
CA VAL A 526 4.67 -18.94 21.87
C VAL A 526 4.60 -19.83 23.12
N HIS A 527 3.89 -19.37 24.16
CA HIS A 527 3.67 -20.06 25.41
C HIS A 527 2.17 -20.22 25.68
N PRO A 528 1.75 -21.30 26.33
CA PRO A 528 0.36 -21.51 26.69
C PRO A 528 -0.07 -20.46 27.72
N ASN A 529 -1.11 -19.69 27.40
CA ASN A 529 -1.74 -18.78 28.34
C ASN A 529 -2.97 -19.45 28.95
N ARG A 530 -2.77 -20.16 30.07
CA ARG A 530 -3.89 -20.76 30.82
C ARG A 530 -4.64 -19.68 31.58
N ILE A 531 -5.63 -19.09 30.92
CA ILE A 531 -6.62 -18.27 31.62
C ILE A 531 -7.53 -19.26 32.38
N PRO A 532 -7.63 -19.23 33.73
CA PRO A 532 -8.34 -20.23 34.54
C PRO A 532 -9.86 -20.30 34.32
N VAL A 533 -10.39 -19.56 33.35
CA VAL A 533 -11.83 -19.30 33.19
C VAL A 533 -12.49 -20.26 32.18
N TRP A 534 -11.71 -21.08 31.45
CA TRP A 534 -12.22 -21.95 30.37
C TRP A 534 -11.75 -23.41 30.47
N ALA A 535 -11.24 -23.81 31.64
CA ALA A 535 -10.82 -25.18 31.93
C ALA A 535 -11.99 -26.06 32.35
#